data_AF-A0A7V6J1F5-F1
#
_entry.id   AF-A0A7V6J1F5-F1
#
_cell.length_a   1.000
_cell.length_b   1.000
_cell.length_c   1.000
_cell.angle_alpha   90.00
_cell.angle_beta   90.00
_cell.angle_gamma   90.00
#
_symmetry.space_group_name_H-M   'P 1'
#
loop_
_entity.id
_entity.type
_entity.pdbx_description
1 polymer ?
#
loop_
_entity_poly.entity_id
_entity_poly.type
_entity_poly.pdbx_seq_one_letter_code
_entity_poly.pdbx_strand_id
1 'polypeptide(L)' 'MFLDEINILIDRFTKSDNLPILIKTMRWLDDYFSLKQPSISKLPIKLGGTLFQLSVWDELIKISYGYVTTYGKIARMIAT' A
#
# COMPACT_ATOMS: atom_id res chain seq x y z
N MET A 1 16.13 -21.21 -22.80
CA MET A 1 16.98 -20.08 -22.34
C MET A 1 16.21 -19.10 -21.44
N PHE A 2 15.22 -18.34 -21.94
CA PHE A 2 14.46 -17.39 -21.09
C PHE A 2 13.53 -18.07 -20.06
N LEU A 3 12.95 -19.22 -20.41
CA LEU A 3 12.08 -20.00 -19.52
C LEU A 3 12.85 -20.70 -18.39
N ASP A 4 14.11 -21.08 -18.64
CA ASP A 4 14.95 -21.74 -17.65
C ASP A 4 15.35 -20.76 -16.53
N GLU A 5 15.61 -19.50 -16.87
CA GLU A 5 15.87 -18.42 -15.89
C GLU A 5 14.65 -18.11 -15.03
N ILE A 6 13.44 -18.13 -15.62
CA ILE A 6 12.18 -17.95 -14.90
C ILE A 6 11.94 -19.13 -13.93
N ASN A 7 12.17 -20.37 -14.39
CA ASN A 7 12.02 -21.55 -13.55
C ASN A 7 13.01 -21.55 -12.37
N ILE A 8 14.26 -21.16 -12.60
CA ILE A 8 15.27 -20.96 -11.55
C ILE A 8 14.83 -19.88 -10.55
N LEU A 9 14.19 -18.81 -11.01
CA LEU A 9 13.66 -17.76 -10.13
C LEU A 9 12.50 -18.27 -9.29
N ILE A 10 11.59 -19.06 -9.86
CA ILE A 10 10.43 -19.63 -9.16
C ILE A 10 10.87 -20.67 -8.11
N ASP A 11 11.85 -21.52 -8.42
CA ASP A 11 12.39 -22.51 -7.48
C ASP A 11 13.03 -21.87 -6.23
N ARG A 12 13.43 -20.60 -6.30
CA ARG A 12 13.95 -19.83 -5.15
C ARG A 12 12.88 -19.29 -4.21
N PHE A 13 11.61 -19.35 -4.59
CA PHE A 13 10.51 -18.84 -3.77
C PHE A 13 9.50 -19.95 -3.48
N THR A 14 9.36 -20.28 -2.20
CA THR A 14 8.30 -21.19 -1.77
C THR A 14 7.00 -20.40 -1.60
N LYS A 15 5.94 -20.85 -2.27
CA LYS A 15 4.59 -20.34 -2.05
C LYS A 15 4.22 -20.49 -0.56
N SER A 16 3.80 -19.40 0.08
CA SER A 16 3.36 -19.40 1.47
C SER A 16 2.02 -18.68 1.60
N ASP A 17 0.95 -19.48 1.64
CA ASP A 17 -0.42 -18.98 1.68
C ASP A 17 -0.80 -18.37 3.04
N ASN A 18 -0.02 -18.67 4.08
CA ASN A 18 -0.37 -18.36 5.47
C ASN A 18 0.52 -17.28 6.10
N LEU A 19 1.14 -16.42 5.30
CA LEU A 19 1.90 -15.29 5.84
C LEU A 19 0.95 -14.37 6.63
N PRO A 20 1.18 -14.11 7.93
CA PRO A 20 0.24 -13.34 8.76
C PRO A 20 -0.08 -11.95 8.20
N ILE A 21 0.90 -11.30 7.56
CA ILE A 21 0.70 -10.00 6.92
C ILE A 21 -0.23 -10.08 5.72
N LEU A 22 -0.16 -11.14 4.91
CA LEU A 22 -1.03 -11.32 3.74
C LEU A 22 -2.47 -11.62 4.17
N ILE A 23 -2.66 -12.46 5.20
CA ILE A 23 -3.98 -12.72 5.79
C ILE A 23 -4.59 -11.42 6.34
N LYS A 24 -3.78 -10.61 7.03
CA LYS A 24 -4.22 -9.32 7.59
C LYS A 24 -4.62 -8.33 6.49
N THR A 25 -3.85 -8.26 5.41
CA THR A 25 -4.15 -7.42 4.24
C THR A 25 -5.42 -7.90 3.53
N MET A 26 -5.59 -9.20 3.33
CA MET A 26 -6.80 -9.77 2.73
C MET A 26 -8.06 -9.37 3.51
N ARG A 27 -8.05 -9.54 4.84
CA ARG A 27 -9.17 -9.11 5.69
C ARG A 27 -9.46 -7.62 5.60
N TRP A 28 -8.41 -6.78 5.53
CA TRP A 28 -8.59 -5.35 5.35
C TRP A 28 -9.25 -5.02 4.00
N LEU A 29 -8.86 -5.73 2.93
CA LEU A 29 -9.48 -5.57 1.61
C LEU A 29 -10.94 -6.06 1.60
N ASP A 30 -11.24 -7.18 2.25
CA ASP A 30 -12.62 -7.68 2.39
C ASP A 30 -13.51 -6.62 3.07
N ASP A 31 -13.04 -6.00 4.14
CA ASP A 31 -13.75 -4.91 4.82
C ASP A 31 -13.91 -3.68 3.92
N TYR A 32 -12.90 -3.32 3.13
CA TYR A 32 -12.95 -2.21 2.17
C TYR A 32 -14.01 -2.44 1.08
N PHE A 33 -13.99 -3.60 0.43
CA PHE A 33 -14.96 -3.96 -0.61
C PHE A 33 -16.37 -4.19 -0.07
N SER A 34 -16.49 -4.53 1.22
CA SER A 34 -17.77 -4.59 1.94
C SER A 34 -18.26 -3.22 2.44
N LEU A 35 -17.66 -2.12 1.98
CA LEU A 35 -18.03 -0.74 2.35
C LEU A 35 -17.91 -0.42 3.85
N LYS A 36 -17.13 -1.19 4.62
CA LYS A 36 -16.95 -0.99 6.07
C LYS A 36 -15.93 0.11 6.42
N GLN A 37 -15.31 0.72 5.42
CA GLN A 37 -14.37 1.86 5.57
C GLN A 37 -13.25 1.58 6.60
N PRO A 38 -12.47 0.50 6.46
CA PRO A 38 -11.42 0.19 7.41
C PRO A 38 -10.31 1.25 7.39
N SER A 39 -9.87 1.71 8.57
CA SER A 39 -8.72 2.61 8.66
C SER A 39 -7.45 1.97 8.08
N ILE A 40 -6.69 2.73 7.30
CA ILE A 40 -5.39 2.28 6.74
C ILE A 40 -4.36 2.01 7.85
N SER A 41 -4.48 2.66 9.01
CA SER A 41 -3.60 2.43 10.16
C SER A 41 -3.69 1.01 10.74
N LYS A 42 -4.72 0.23 10.36
CA LYS A 42 -4.80 -1.18 10.70
C LYS A 42 -3.71 -2.01 10.01
N LEU A 43 -3.15 -1.56 8.88
CA LEU A 43 -2.07 -2.26 8.18
C LEU A 43 -0.70 -1.71 8.61
N PRO A 44 0.30 -2.57 8.88
CA PRO A 44 1.64 -2.12 9.25
C PRO A 44 2.43 -1.75 7.98
N ILE A 45 2.05 -0.63 7.36
CA ILE A 45 2.69 -0.13 6.14
C ILE A 45 3.98 0.60 6.50
N LYS A 46 5.09 0.17 5.91
CA LYS A 46 6.36 0.88 5.98
C LYS A 46 6.57 1.63 4.67
N LEU A 47 6.44 2.96 4.71
CA LEU A 47 6.73 3.82 3.57
C LEU A 47 8.24 4.05 3.47
N GLY A 48 8.79 3.89 2.27
CA GLY A 48 10.20 4.14 1.97
C GLY A 48 10.32 5.03 0.73
N GLY A 49 10.98 6.18 0.86
CA GLY A 49 11.11 7.16 -0.20
C GLY A 49 11.97 8.36 0.20
N THR A 50 12.10 9.33 -0.71
CA THR A 50 12.72 10.62 -0.42
C THR A 50 11.89 11.41 0.59
N LEU A 51 12.48 12.44 1.21
CA LEU A 51 11.76 13.35 2.11
C LEU A 51 10.50 13.92 1.45
N PHE A 52 10.61 14.31 0.17
CA PHE A 52 9.47 14.81 -0.60
C PHE A 52 8.36 13.75 -0.78
N GLN A 53 8.72 12.50 -1.11
CA GLN A 53 7.75 11.41 -1.27
C GLN A 53 7.04 11.09 0.05
N LEU A 54 7.76 11.07 1.16
CA LEU A 54 7.20 10.88 2.50
C LEU A 54 6.19 11.98 2.83
N SER A 55 6.53 13.25 2.59
CA SER A 55 5.61 14.38 2.80
C SER A 55 4.33 14.26 1.97
N VAL A 56 4.43 13.79 0.71
CA VAL A 56 3.24 13.54 -0.13
C VAL A 56 2.38 12.42 0.47
N TRP A 57 2.97 11.31 0.91
CA TRP A 57 2.22 10.20 1.50
C TRP A 57 1.53 10.56 2.81
N ASP A 58 2.18 11.38 3.64
CA ASP A 58 1.60 11.90 4.89
C ASP A 58 0.31 12.70 4.62
N GLU A 59 0.25 13.45 3.52
CA GLU A 59 -0.98 14.13 3.10
C GLU A 59 -2.02 13.19 2.47
N LEU A 60 -1.59 12.17 1.71
CA LEU A 60 -2.51 11.22 1.08
C LEU A 60 -3.28 10.39 2.11
N ILE A 61 -2.63 9.97 3.21
CA ILE A 61 -3.26 9.15 4.27
C ILE A 61 -4.36 9.92 5.01
N LYS A 62 -4.35 11.26 4.98
CA LYS A 62 -5.37 12.12 5.62
C LYS A 62 -6.67 12.21 4.81
N ILE A 63 -6.66 11.78 3.54
CA ILE A 63 -7.86 11.82 2.70
C ILE A 63 -8.82 10.73 3.18
N SER A 64 -10.00 11.16 3.65
CA SER A 64 -11.03 10.26 4.15
C SER A 64 -11.69 9.45 3.02
N TYR A 65 -12.24 8.29 3.37
CA TYR A 65 -12.95 7.42 2.43
C TYR A 65 -14.07 8.17 1.71
N GLY A 66 -14.14 8.06 0.38
CA GLY A 66 -15.15 8.73 -0.45
C GLY A 66 -14.87 10.21 -0.73
N TYR A 67 -13.77 10.78 -0.21
CA TYR A 67 -13.38 12.16 -0.48
C TYR A 67 -12.23 12.23 -1.48
N VAL A 68 -12.10 13.40 -2.13
CA VAL A 68 -11.05 13.70 -3.08
C VAL A 68 -10.34 15.00 -2.73
N THR A 69 -9.12 15.13 -3.21
CA THR A 69 -8.33 16.37 -3.18
C THR A 69 -7.68 16.55 -4.55
N THR A 70 -6.95 17.65 -4.74
CA THR A 70 -6.20 17.92 -5.98
C THR A 70 -4.70 17.89 -5.74
N TYR A 71 -3.93 17.55 -6.77
CA TYR A 71 -2.47 17.63 -6.72
C TYR A 71 -1.97 19.01 -6.28
N GLY A 72 -2.56 20.08 -6.80
CA GLY A 72 -2.19 21.45 -6.42
C GLY A 72 -2.49 21.77 -4.95
N LYS A 73 -3.53 21.18 -4.35
CA LYS A 73 -3.82 21.33 -2.92
C LYS A 73 -2.78 20.62 -2.07
N ILE A 74 -2.42 19.38 -2.42
CA ILE A 74 -1.34 18.63 -1.74
C ILE A 74 -0.02 19.39 -1.87
N ALA A 75 0.33 19.84 -3.08
CA ALA A 75 1.56 20.59 -3.32
C ALA A 75 1.65 21.86 -2.44
N ARG A 76 0.55 22.59 -2.25
CA ARG A 76 0.50 23.74 -1.33
C ARG A 76 0.63 23.34 0.14
N MET A 77 0.11 22.19 0.54
CA MET A 77 0.21 21.70 1.93
C MET A 77 1.64 21.32 2.32
N ILE A 78 2.43 20.85 1.36
CA ILE A 78 3.81 20.39 1.60
C ILE A 78 4.88 21.40 1.15
N ALA A 79 4.48 22.55 0.61
CA ALA A 79 5.38 23.61 0.19
C ALA A 79 5.93 24.32 1.44
N THR A 80 7.02 23.78 1.98
CA THR A 80 7.89 24.40 2.98
C THR A 80 9.10 25.06 2.34
#